data_AF-A0A524F1J7-F1
#
_entry.id   AF-A0A524F1J7-F1
#
_cell.length_a   1.000
_cell.length_b   1.000
_cell.length_c   1.000
_cell.angle_alpha   90.00
_cell.angle_beta   90.00
_cell.angle_gamma   90.00
#
_symmetry.space_group_name_H-M   'P 1'
#
loop_
_entity.id
_entity.type
_entity.pdbx_description
1 polymer ?
#
loop_
_entity_poly.entity_id
_entity_poly.type
_entity_poly.pdbx_seq_one_letter_code
_entity_poly.pdbx_strand_id
1 'polypeptide(L)'
;MHRVVGIDPGSLSWDFFGLEDEKIILDVSIPSKELIKEPEKAISIIKSVKNIDLMVAPSGFGLPLKNVKDLTQEDIFYTLLKFDKKEKSQLVGLGNVLRLIQNEKIPGIIVPGVKHLPTVPTYRKINKIDMGTADKLCTAVTGIRDQTEKFETIPEKTDFIMV
;
A
#
# COMPACT_ATOMS: atom_id res chain seq x y z
N MET A 1 -8.46 -8.56 -19.65
CA MET A 1 -8.01 -9.24 -18.44
C MET A 1 -6.90 -8.41 -17.85
N HIS A 2 -7.12 -7.85 -16.67
CA HIS A 2 -6.14 -7.05 -15.96
C HIS A 2 -5.57 -7.84 -14.77
N ARG A 3 -4.24 -7.92 -14.70
CA ARG A 3 -3.50 -8.51 -13.59
C ARG A 3 -2.98 -7.43 -12.68
N VAL A 4 -3.55 -7.35 -11.49
CA VAL A 4 -3.20 -6.34 -10.50
C VAL A 4 -2.68 -6.99 -9.23
N VAL A 5 -1.76 -6.31 -8.54
CA VAL A 5 -1.19 -6.77 -7.26
C VAL A 5 -1.24 -5.63 -6.25
N GLY A 6 -1.65 -5.92 -5.01
CA GLY A 6 -1.56 -5.04 -3.86
C GLY A 6 -0.59 -5.62 -2.83
N ILE A 7 0.16 -4.74 -2.17
CA ILE A 7 1.09 -5.10 -1.10
C ILE A 7 0.74 -4.28 0.13
N ASP A 8 0.36 -4.95 1.21
CA ASP A 8 0.06 -4.33 2.50
C ASP A 8 1.19 -4.62 3.51
N PRO A 9 2.03 -3.63 3.82
CA PRO A 9 3.11 -3.80 4.78
C PRO A 9 2.61 -3.63 6.22
N GLY A 10 2.57 -4.71 6.99
CA GLY A 10 2.28 -4.69 8.42
C GLY A 10 3.52 -4.80 9.32
N SER A 11 3.31 -4.56 10.62
CA SER A 11 4.35 -4.72 11.65
C SER A 11 4.66 -6.19 11.96
N LEU A 12 3.66 -7.06 11.81
CA LEU A 12 3.76 -8.50 12.07
C LEU A 12 4.00 -9.31 10.79
N SER A 13 3.22 -9.03 9.75
CA SER A 13 3.27 -9.67 8.44
C SER A 13 3.15 -8.64 7.33
N TRP A 14 3.50 -9.06 6.13
CA TRP A 14 3.21 -8.37 4.88
C TRP A 14 2.32 -9.26 4.03
N ASP A 15 1.25 -8.68 3.51
CA ASP A 15 0.29 -9.38 2.69
C ASP A 15 0.47 -8.98 1.22
N PHE A 16 0.51 -9.98 0.36
CA PHE A 16 0.61 -9.85 -1.08
C PHE A 16 -0.64 -10.45 -1.68
N PHE A 17 -1.44 -9.60 -2.33
CA PHE A 17 -2.72 -10.00 -2.89
C PHE A 17 -2.77 -9.67 -4.36
N GLY A 18 -3.29 -10.56 -5.19
CA GLY A 18 -3.32 -10.37 -6.64
C GLY A 18 -4.62 -10.87 -7.24
N LEU A 19 -5.10 -10.12 -8.24
CA LEU A 19 -6.32 -10.39 -8.98
C LEU A 19 -6.03 -10.44 -10.48
N GLU A 20 -6.66 -11.40 -11.16
CA GLU A 20 -6.87 -11.40 -12.61
C GLU A 20 -8.37 -11.18 -12.85
N ASP A 21 -8.73 -9.93 -13.16
CA ASP A 21 -10.11 -9.42 -13.06
C ASP A 21 -10.71 -9.67 -11.66
N GLU A 22 -11.65 -10.62 -11.50
CA GLU A 22 -12.25 -10.97 -10.20
C GLU A 22 -11.64 -12.22 -9.55
N LYS A 23 -10.72 -12.90 -10.24
CA LYS A 23 -10.14 -14.15 -9.77
C LYS A 23 -8.89 -13.89 -8.94
N ILE A 24 -8.84 -14.45 -7.74
CA ILE A 24 -7.63 -14.45 -6.90
C ILE A 24 -6.54 -15.29 -7.56
N ILE A 25 -5.40 -14.66 -7.82
CA ILE A 25 -4.20 -15.29 -8.40
C ILE A 25 -2.99 -15.27 -7.46
N LEU A 26 -3.05 -14.49 -6.38
CA LEU A 26 -2.05 -14.42 -5.33
C LEU A 26 -2.73 -14.06 -4.01
N ASP A 27 -2.45 -14.81 -2.96
CA ASP A 27 -2.88 -14.55 -1.59
C ASP A 27 -1.83 -15.16 -0.65
N VAL A 28 -0.85 -14.34 -0.26
CA VAL A 28 0.32 -14.78 0.50
C VAL A 28 0.62 -13.79 1.61
N SER A 29 0.77 -14.29 2.83
CA SER A 29 1.23 -13.52 3.98
C SER A 29 2.63 -13.99 4.40
N ILE A 30 3.57 -13.06 4.57
CA ILE A 30 4.94 -13.34 5.03
C ILE A 30 5.26 -12.55 6.30
N PRO A 31 5.85 -13.16 7.35
CA PRO A 31 6.28 -12.42 8.54
C PRO A 31 7.22 -11.25 8.22
N SER A 32 6.97 -10.07 8.78
CA SER A 32 7.78 -8.86 8.51
C SER A 32 9.25 -9.08 8.87
N LYS A 33 9.54 -9.86 9.92
CA LYS A 33 10.90 -10.23 10.33
C LYS A 33 11.67 -11.00 9.25
N GLU A 34 10.97 -11.75 8.41
CA GLU A 34 11.58 -12.50 7.32
C GLU A 34 11.94 -11.56 6.17
N LEU A 35 11.01 -10.68 5.76
CA LEU A 35 11.27 -9.68 4.72
C LEU A 35 12.32 -8.64 5.12
N ILE A 36 12.44 -8.33 6.42
CA ILE A 36 13.53 -7.48 6.92
C ILE A 36 14.89 -8.15 6.72
N LYS A 37 14.97 -9.47 6.92
CA LYS A 37 16.21 -10.24 6.76
C LYS A 37 16.54 -10.51 5.30
N GLU A 38 15.52 -10.74 4.48
CA GLU A 38 15.64 -11.13 3.07
C GLU A 38 14.58 -10.42 2.21
N PRO A 39 14.77 -9.12 1.90
CA PRO A 39 13.81 -8.32 1.12
C PRO A 39 13.55 -8.86 -0.30
N GLU A 40 14.47 -9.64 -0.86
CA GLU A 40 14.38 -10.27 -2.18
C GLU A 40 13.21 -11.26 -2.29
N LYS A 41 12.74 -11.79 -1.14
CA LYS A 41 11.53 -12.62 -1.10
C LYS A 41 10.30 -11.87 -1.60
N ALA A 42 10.16 -10.58 -1.28
CA ALA A 42 9.06 -9.77 -1.80
C ALA A 42 9.08 -9.73 -3.33
N ILE A 43 10.26 -9.56 -3.93
CA ILE A 43 10.42 -9.55 -5.39
C ILE A 43 10.07 -10.90 -6.00
N SER A 44 10.49 -11.99 -5.36
CA SER A 44 10.19 -13.35 -5.80
C SER A 44 8.68 -13.63 -5.83
N ILE A 45 7.96 -13.18 -4.80
CA ILE A 45 6.50 -13.28 -4.74
C ILE A 45 5.85 -12.44 -5.84
N ILE A 46 6.25 -11.17 -5.99
CA ILE A 46 5.68 -10.28 -7.00
C ILE A 46 5.88 -10.87 -8.41
N LYS A 47 7.07 -11.38 -8.72
CA LYS A 47 7.38 -11.97 -10.03
C LYS A 47 6.62 -13.28 -10.31
N SER A 48 6.08 -13.94 -9.30
CA SER A 48 5.29 -15.19 -9.48
C SER A 48 4.01 -14.97 -10.28
N VAL A 49 3.42 -13.77 -10.23
CA VAL A 49 2.15 -13.42 -10.89
C VAL A 49 2.28 -13.33 -12.42
N LYS A 50 3.47 -13.00 -12.94
CA LYS A 50 3.82 -12.78 -14.36
C LYS A 50 2.91 -11.76 -15.09
N ASN A 51 3.51 -10.85 -15.85
CA ASN A 51 2.78 -9.85 -16.66
C ASN A 51 1.80 -9.00 -15.82
N ILE A 52 2.31 -8.37 -14.75
CA ILE A 52 1.51 -7.44 -13.93
C ILE A 52 1.24 -6.17 -14.73
N ASP A 53 -0.03 -5.80 -14.88
CA ASP A 53 -0.44 -4.55 -15.52
C ASP A 53 -0.25 -3.35 -14.58
N LEU A 54 -0.59 -3.53 -13.30
CA LEU A 54 -0.42 -2.51 -12.26
C LEU A 54 -0.22 -3.13 -10.88
N MET A 55 0.75 -2.62 -10.12
CA MET A 55 0.94 -2.99 -8.72
C MET A 55 0.78 -1.75 -7.82
N VAL A 56 0.03 -1.88 -6.73
CA VAL A 56 0.11 -0.97 -5.60
C VAL A 56 1.27 -1.41 -4.72
N ALA A 57 2.34 -0.61 -4.73
CA ALA A 57 3.53 -0.84 -3.93
C ALA A 57 3.25 -0.55 -2.43
N PRO A 58 4.07 -1.10 -1.51
CA PRO A 58 3.92 -0.84 -0.08
C PRO A 58 4.04 0.66 0.20
N SER A 59 2.92 1.28 0.53
CA SER A 59 2.79 2.74 0.52
C SER A 59 3.05 3.39 1.89
N GLY A 60 3.17 2.63 2.98
CA GLY A 60 3.46 3.17 4.32
C GLY A 60 2.49 4.30 4.71
N PHE A 61 3.03 5.47 5.06
CA PHE A 61 2.24 6.68 5.35
C PHE A 61 1.56 7.31 4.12
N GLY A 62 1.88 6.81 2.93
CA GLY A 62 1.40 7.28 1.66
C GLY A 62 2.21 8.46 1.12
N LEU A 63 2.01 8.74 -0.16
CA LEU A 63 2.51 9.91 -0.86
C LEU A 63 1.41 10.42 -1.79
N PRO A 64 1.49 11.64 -2.35
CA PRO A 64 0.75 11.92 -3.57
C PRO A 64 0.99 10.80 -4.61
N LEU A 65 -0.05 10.46 -5.39
CA LEU A 65 0.02 9.37 -6.37
C LEU A 65 1.29 9.50 -7.24
N LYS A 66 2.15 8.47 -7.20
CA LYS A 66 3.46 8.51 -7.86
C LYS A 66 3.88 7.12 -8.34
N ASN A 67 4.54 7.05 -9.51
CA ASN A 67 5.11 5.78 -9.94
C ASN A 67 6.34 5.43 -9.10
N VAL A 68 6.52 4.14 -8.81
CA VAL A 68 7.69 3.64 -8.06
C VAL A 68 9.00 3.98 -8.77
N LYS A 69 9.02 3.94 -10.12
CA LYS A 69 10.20 4.29 -10.92
C LYS A 69 10.68 5.72 -10.66
N ASP A 70 9.77 6.63 -10.31
CA ASP A 70 10.02 8.06 -10.12
C ASP A 70 10.29 8.43 -8.65
N LEU A 71 10.37 7.43 -7.74
CA LEU A 71 10.64 7.68 -6.32
C LEU A 71 12.08 8.15 -6.11
N THR A 72 12.20 9.25 -5.37
CA THR A 72 13.46 9.80 -4.87
C THR A 72 13.74 9.28 -3.46
N GLN A 73 14.94 9.57 -2.94
CA GLN A 73 15.28 9.26 -1.55
C GLN A 73 14.40 9.99 -0.55
N GLU A 74 13.98 11.21 -0.88
CA GLU A 74 13.07 12.02 -0.06
C GLU A 74 11.67 11.41 -0.04
N ASP A 75 11.17 10.93 -1.19
CA ASP A 75 9.88 10.22 -1.24
C ASP A 75 9.90 8.95 -0.39
N ILE A 76 10.98 8.16 -0.48
CA ILE A 76 11.14 6.96 0.36
C ILE A 76 11.18 7.36 1.84
N PHE A 77 11.88 8.44 2.19
CA PHE A 77 11.88 8.95 3.56
C PHE A 77 10.47 9.34 4.04
N TYR A 78 9.70 10.06 3.22
CA TYR A 78 8.32 10.45 3.55
C TYR A 78 7.34 9.28 3.59
N THR A 79 7.59 8.22 2.82
CA THR A 79 6.80 6.98 2.90
C THR A 79 7.00 6.29 4.26
N LEU A 80 8.19 6.44 4.86
CA LEU A 80 8.58 5.81 6.13
C LEU A 80 8.33 6.68 7.36
N LEU A 81 8.38 8.02 7.23
CA LEU A 81 8.29 9.04 8.31
C LEU A 81 9.05 8.69 9.59
N LYS A 82 10.32 8.26 9.45
CA LYS A 82 11.18 7.92 10.60
C LYS A 82 12.19 8.99 10.93
N PHE A 83 12.16 9.44 12.18
CA PHE A 83 13.07 10.48 12.70
C PHE A 83 14.24 9.90 13.52
N ASP A 84 14.21 8.62 13.93
CA ASP A 84 15.21 8.06 14.85
C ASP A 84 16.06 6.92 14.25
N LYS A 85 17.37 6.91 14.56
CA LYS A 85 18.38 6.00 14.01
C LYS A 85 18.24 4.55 14.52
N LYS A 86 17.64 4.33 15.70
CA LYS A 86 17.45 2.99 16.29
C LYS A 86 16.31 2.19 15.64
N GLU A 87 15.33 2.88 15.05
CA GLU A 87 14.17 2.25 14.41
C GLU A 87 14.41 1.82 12.96
N LYS A 88 15.66 1.93 12.47
CA LYS A 88 16.06 1.49 11.14
C LYS A 88 15.67 0.02 10.92
N SER A 89 15.95 -0.90 11.85
CA SER A 89 15.85 -2.34 11.56
C SER A 89 14.49 -2.84 11.08
N GLN A 90 13.36 -2.32 11.57
CA GLN A 90 12.02 -2.83 11.18
C GLN A 90 11.45 -2.23 9.90
N LEU A 91 11.80 -0.98 9.54
CA LEU A 91 11.32 -0.30 8.33
C LEU A 91 12.40 -0.12 7.25
N VAL A 92 13.63 -0.55 7.53
CA VAL A 92 14.65 -0.87 6.51
C VAL A 92 14.08 -1.86 5.50
N GLY A 93 13.20 -2.78 5.92
CA GLY A 93 12.48 -3.68 5.02
C GLY A 93 11.70 -2.94 3.93
N LEU A 94 10.79 -2.01 4.29
CA LEU A 94 9.96 -1.31 3.29
C LEU A 94 10.80 -0.47 2.33
N GLY A 95 11.72 0.34 2.86
CA GLY A 95 12.61 1.14 2.02
C GLY A 95 13.46 0.29 1.08
N ASN A 96 13.93 -0.88 1.53
CA ASN A 96 14.69 -1.81 0.69
C ASN A 96 13.81 -2.46 -0.38
N VAL A 97 12.60 -2.91 -0.02
CA VAL A 97 11.65 -3.50 -0.99
C VAL A 97 11.30 -2.49 -2.07
N LEU A 98 11.02 -1.22 -1.73
CA LEU A 98 10.77 -0.18 -2.74
C LEU A 98 11.95 0.03 -3.70
N ARG A 99 13.19 0.03 -3.18
CA ARG A 99 14.39 0.13 -4.02
C ARG A 99 14.56 -1.08 -4.93
N LEU A 100 14.27 -2.28 -4.42
CA LEU A 100 14.32 -3.49 -5.22
C LEU A 100 13.27 -3.48 -6.33
N ILE A 101 12.03 -3.06 -6.04
CA ILE A 101 10.98 -2.89 -7.05
C ILE A 101 11.42 -1.90 -8.13
N GLN A 102 12.02 -0.76 -7.73
CA GLN A 102 12.56 0.25 -8.64
C GLN A 102 13.70 -0.31 -9.51
N ASN A 103 14.65 -1.03 -8.90
CA ASN A 103 15.80 -1.63 -9.59
C ASN A 103 15.37 -2.70 -10.61
N GLU A 104 14.38 -3.52 -10.25
CA GLU A 104 13.80 -4.57 -11.09
C GLU A 104 12.83 -4.04 -12.14
N LYS A 105 12.58 -2.72 -12.15
CA LYS A 105 11.67 -2.03 -13.08
C LYS A 105 10.27 -2.64 -13.09
N ILE A 106 9.81 -3.13 -11.94
CA ILE A 106 8.48 -3.70 -11.79
C ILE A 106 7.47 -2.55 -11.86
N PRO A 107 6.41 -2.63 -12.70
CA PRO A 107 5.41 -1.59 -12.79
C PRO A 107 4.68 -1.47 -11.46
N GLY A 108 4.71 -0.27 -10.86
CA GLY A 108 4.04 -0.04 -9.61
C GLY A 108 3.84 1.43 -9.28
N ILE A 109 2.86 1.70 -8.44
CA ILE A 109 2.48 3.03 -7.94
C ILE A 109 2.45 3.04 -6.41
N ILE A 110 2.79 4.18 -5.83
CA ILE A 110 2.46 4.52 -4.44
C ILE A 110 1.12 5.23 -4.44
N VAL A 111 0.24 4.82 -3.53
CA VAL A 111 -1.10 5.39 -3.37
C VAL A 111 -1.14 6.37 -2.19
N PRO A 112 -2.07 7.35 -2.21
CA PRO A 112 -2.18 8.35 -1.16
C PRO A 112 -2.76 7.81 0.15
N GLY A 113 -2.13 8.20 1.25
CA GLY A 113 -2.80 8.26 2.56
C GLY A 113 -3.81 9.40 2.60
N VAL A 114 -4.70 9.40 3.58
CA VAL A 114 -5.83 10.33 3.72
C VAL A 114 -5.37 11.80 3.66
N LYS A 115 -4.21 12.11 4.25
CA LYS A 115 -3.64 13.46 4.24
C LYS A 115 -3.34 13.98 2.82
N HIS A 116 -3.01 13.09 1.89
CA HIS A 116 -2.68 13.45 0.52
C HIS A 116 -3.90 13.55 -0.40
N LEU A 117 -5.09 13.19 0.06
CA LEU A 117 -6.30 13.26 -0.75
C LEU A 117 -6.73 14.72 -1.00
N PRO A 118 -7.04 15.12 -2.25
CA PRO A 118 -7.50 16.47 -2.55
C PRO A 118 -8.88 16.79 -1.95
N THR A 119 -9.68 15.75 -1.65
CA THR A 119 -11.00 15.86 -1.03
C THR A 119 -10.95 16.25 0.45
N VAL A 120 -9.79 16.09 1.11
CA VAL A 120 -9.60 16.56 2.49
C VAL A 120 -9.19 18.04 2.45
N PRO A 121 -9.97 18.97 3.04
CA PRO A 121 -9.64 20.39 3.04
C PRO A 121 -8.31 20.68 3.72
N THR A 122 -7.55 21.65 3.20
CA THR A 122 -6.21 22.01 3.71
C THR A 122 -6.20 22.31 5.20
N TYR A 123 -7.20 23.02 5.72
CA TYR A 123 -7.29 23.38 7.14
C TYR A 123 -7.40 22.15 8.06
N ARG A 124 -7.93 21.01 7.58
CA ARG A 124 -7.99 19.75 8.34
C ARG A 124 -6.66 19.00 8.37
N LYS A 125 -5.74 19.33 7.45
CA LYS A 125 -4.40 18.71 7.34
C LYS A 125 -3.34 19.43 8.18
N ILE A 126 -3.61 20.66 8.60
CA ILE A 126 -2.67 21.48 9.39
C ILE A 126 -2.37 20.75 10.70
N ASN A 127 -1.08 20.70 11.08
CA ASN A 127 -0.58 20.02 12.28
C ASN A 127 -0.90 18.52 12.39
N LYS A 128 -1.27 17.86 11.27
CA LYS A 128 -1.44 16.41 11.19
C LYS A 128 -0.32 15.83 10.35
N ILE A 129 0.44 14.89 10.89
CA ILE A 129 1.46 14.16 10.14
C ILE A 129 0.81 13.03 9.33
N ASP A 130 -0.09 12.31 9.98
CA ASP A 130 -0.88 11.21 9.44
C ASP A 130 -2.39 11.46 9.71
N MET A 131 -3.24 10.98 8.81
CA MET A 131 -4.71 11.03 8.92
C MET A 131 -5.37 9.69 8.55
N GLY A 132 -4.58 8.64 8.35
CA GLY A 132 -5.00 7.35 7.83
C GLY A 132 -4.11 6.94 6.67
N THR A 133 -3.53 5.75 6.78
CA THR A 133 -2.68 5.12 5.77
C THR A 133 -3.51 4.56 4.61
N ALA A 134 -2.85 4.26 3.50
CA ALA A 134 -3.53 3.89 2.26
C ALA A 134 -4.34 2.58 2.36
N ASP A 135 -3.84 1.59 3.09
CA ASP A 135 -4.55 0.33 3.42
C ASP A 135 -5.91 0.61 4.04
N LYS A 136 -5.97 1.46 5.08
CA LYS A 136 -7.22 1.80 5.78
C LYS A 136 -8.20 2.54 4.89
N LEU A 137 -7.70 3.44 4.03
CA LEU A 137 -8.52 4.11 3.03
C LEU A 137 -9.13 3.09 2.05
N CYS A 138 -8.32 2.16 1.52
CA CYS A 138 -8.79 1.11 0.63
C CYS A 138 -9.83 0.21 1.32
N THR A 139 -9.60 -0.22 2.56
CA THR A 139 -10.56 -1.03 3.33
C THR A 139 -11.87 -0.27 3.56
N ALA A 140 -11.83 1.04 3.81
CA ALA A 140 -13.04 1.86 3.93
C ALA A 140 -13.84 1.91 2.63
N VAL A 141 -13.17 2.11 1.50
CA VAL A 141 -13.83 2.10 0.18
C VAL A 141 -14.43 0.73 -0.11
N THR A 142 -13.72 -0.36 0.21
CA THR A 142 -14.24 -1.73 0.07
C THR A 142 -15.46 -1.97 0.96
N GLY A 143 -15.43 -1.52 2.22
CA GLY A 143 -16.58 -1.63 3.13
C GLY A 143 -17.80 -0.84 2.64
N ILE A 144 -17.59 0.38 2.12
CA ILE A 144 -18.66 1.17 1.48
C ILE A 144 -19.25 0.40 0.30
N ARG A 145 -18.40 -0.16 -0.59
CA ARG A 145 -18.85 -0.97 -1.73
C ARG A 145 -19.69 -2.16 -1.27
N ASP A 146 -19.21 -2.94 -0.31
CA ASP A 146 -19.93 -4.10 0.25
C ASP A 146 -21.32 -3.70 0.78
N GLN A 147 -21.41 -2.58 1.51
CA GLN A 147 -22.69 -2.05 1.99
C GLN A 147 -23.61 -1.63 0.84
N THR A 148 -23.09 -0.95 -0.18
CA THR A 148 -23.91 -0.53 -1.34
C THR A 148 -24.47 -1.71 -2.12
N GLU A 149 -23.66 -2.75 -2.34
CA GLU A 149 -24.08 -3.96 -3.07
C GLU A 149 -25.07 -4.79 -2.25
N LYS A 150 -24.81 -4.98 -0.95
CA LYS A 150 -25.64 -5.80 -0.07
C LYS A 150 -27.02 -5.19 0.21
N PHE A 151 -27.09 -3.88 0.36
CA PHE A 151 -28.31 -3.16 0.74
C PHE A 151 -28.94 -2.37 -0.41
N GLU A 152 -28.41 -2.51 -1.63
CA GLU A 152 -28.86 -1.80 -2.83
C GLU A 152 -28.98 -0.28 -2.58
N THR A 153 -27.97 0.28 -1.92
CA THR A 153 -27.95 1.69 -1.49
C THR A 153 -26.81 2.46 -2.14
N ILE A 154 -26.80 3.78 -1.95
CA ILE A 154 -25.74 4.66 -2.44
C ILE A 154 -24.66 4.86 -1.37
N PRO A 155 -23.41 5.18 -1.74
CA PRO A 155 -22.30 5.37 -0.78
C PRO A 155 -22.64 6.30 0.39
N GLU A 156 -23.38 7.39 0.13
CA GLU A 156 -23.77 8.41 1.11
C GLU A 156 -24.74 7.91 2.18
N LYS A 157 -25.38 6.76 1.95
CA LYS A 157 -26.32 6.11 2.87
C LYS A 157 -25.72 4.91 3.60
N THR A 158 -24.45 4.58 3.35
CA THR A 158 -23.76 3.52 4.07
C THR A 158 -23.41 3.99 5.49
N ASP A 159 -23.62 3.11 6.47
CA ASP A 159 -23.26 3.36 7.87
C ASP A 159 -22.79 2.03 8.48
N PHE A 160 -21.52 1.96 8.84
CA PHE A 160 -20.90 0.76 9.38
C PHE A 160 -19.70 1.09 10.26
N ILE A 161 -19.41 0.18 11.19
CA ILE A 161 -18.18 0.21 11.99
C ILE A 161 -17.24 -0.81 11.37
N MET A 162 -16.06 -0.34 10.97
CA MET A 162 -14.95 -1.20 10.59
C MET A 162 -14.09 -1.45 11.83
N VAL A 163 -13.89 -2.73 12.16
CA VAL A 163 -13.13 -3.19 13.34
C VAL A 163 -11.83 -3.82 12.88
#